data_AF-A0A930DYC6-F1
#
_entry.id   AF-A0A930DYC6-F1
#
_cell.length_a   1.000
_cell.length_b   1.000
_cell.length_c   1.000
_cell.angle_alpha   90.00
_cell.angle_beta   90.00
_cell.angle_gamma   90.00
#
_symmetry.space_group_name_H-M   'P 1'
#
loop_
_entity.id
_entity.type
_entity.pdbx_description
1 polymer ?
#
loop_
_entity_poly.entity_id
_entity_poly.type
_entity_poly.pdbx_seq_one_letter_code
_entity_poly.pdbx_strand_id
1 'polypeptide(L)' 'VKIMIHCGACMLSEKEVESRYQDFLRKKIPICNYGLAMAKMTGILERSIEML' A
#
# COMPACT_ATOMS: atom_id res chain seq x y z
N VAL A 1 15.21 4.56 6.77
CA VAL A 1 14.47 3.55 5.98
C VAL A 1 13.58 4.27 4.98
N LYS A 2 13.46 3.80 3.74
CA LYS A 2 12.53 4.37 2.73
C LYS A 2 11.36 3.41 2.54
N ILE A 3 10.15 3.94 2.46
CA ILE A 3 8.90 3.18 2.21
C ILE A 3 8.10 3.90 1.14
N MET A 4 7.50 3.15 0.23
CA MET A 4 6.52 3.69 -0.73
C MET A 4 5.15 3.71 -0.04
N ILE A 5 4.52 4.88 -0.01
CA ILE A 5 3.13 5.03 0.43
C ILE A 5 2.27 5.25 -0.83
N HIS A 6 1.44 4.28 -1.20
CA HIS A 6 0.63 4.29 -2.41
C HIS A 6 -0.83 4.62 -2.13
N CYS A 7 -1.46 5.46 -2.95
CA CYS A 7 -2.88 5.77 -2.80
C CYS A 7 -3.77 4.57 -3.19
N GLY A 8 -5.10 4.72 -3.08
CA GLY A 8 -6.07 3.68 -3.42
C GLY A 8 -6.18 3.36 -4.92
N ALA A 9 -5.45 4.04 -5.79
CA ALA A 9 -5.35 3.74 -7.22
C ALA A 9 -6.69 3.66 -7.99
N CYS A 10 -7.74 4.34 -7.54
CA CYS A 10 -9.09 4.26 -8.12
C CYS A 10 -9.18 4.67 -9.60
N MET A 11 -8.18 5.38 -10.12
CA MET A 11 -8.10 5.84 -11.51
C MET A 11 -7.08 5.06 -12.36
N LEU A 12 -6.42 4.04 -11.80
CA LEU A 12 -5.41 3.24 -12.49
C LEU A 12 -5.96 1.86 -12.82
N SER A 13 -5.54 1.30 -13.95
CA SER A 13 -5.76 -0.12 -14.24
C SER A 13 -4.89 -1.02 -13.34
N GLU A 14 -5.30 -2.28 -13.19
CA GLU A 14 -4.55 -3.28 -12.44
C GLU A 14 -3.11 -3.42 -12.95
N LYS A 15 -2.93 -3.44 -14.28
CA LYS A 15 -1.62 -3.54 -14.92
C LYS A 15 -0.71 -2.35 -14.58
N GLU A 16 -1.29 -1.15 -14.50
CA GLU A 16 -0.57 0.07 -14.12
C GLU A 16 -0.15 0.06 -12.65
N VAL A 17 -0.99 -0.47 -11.76
CA VAL A 17 -0.65 -0.65 -10.34
C VAL A 17 0.47 -1.69 -10.18
N GLU A 18 0.32 -2.84 -10.83
CA GLU A 18 1.30 -3.92 -10.77
C GLU A 18 2.68 -3.47 -11.28
N SER A 19 2.72 -2.76 -12.41
CA SER A 19 3.98 -2.21 -12.95
C SER A 19 4.68 -1.31 -11.93
N ARG A 20 3.93 -0.47 -11.21
CA ARG A 20 4.50 0.41 -10.17
C ARG A 20 5.02 -0.43 -9.00
N TYR A 21 4.27 -1.41 -8.51
CA TYR A 21 4.72 -2.26 -7.41
C TYR A 21 6.00 -3.02 -7.76
N GLN A 22 6.09 -3.58 -8.96
CA GLN A 22 7.28 -4.28 -9.43
C GLN A 22 8.53 -3.38 -9.44
N ASP A 23 8.40 -2.10 -9.78
CA ASP A 23 9.53 -1.16 -9.71
C ASP A 23 10.09 -0.99 -8.29
N PHE A 24 9.24 -0.92 -7.28
CA PHE A 24 9.66 -0.76 -5.88
C PHE A 24 10.14 -2.07 -5.26
N LEU A 25 9.47 -3.19 -5.58
CA LEU A 25 9.89 -4.53 -5.16
C LEU A 25 11.29 -4.88 -5.69
N ARG A 26 11.59 -4.58 -6.96
CA ARG A 26 12.95 -4.75 -7.53
C ARG A 26 14.01 -3.94 -6.79
N LYS A 27 13.66 -2.74 -6.33
CA LYS A 27 14.54 -1.86 -5.53
C LYS A 27 14.59 -2.27 -4.05
N LYS A 28 13.90 -3.35 -3.66
CA LYS A 28 13.74 -3.82 -2.27
C LYS A 28 13.20 -2.73 -1.34
N ILE A 29 12.32 -1.87 -1.86
CA ILE A 29 11.66 -0.84 -1.09
C ILE A 29 10.29 -1.40 -0.66
N PRO A 30 9.99 -1.48 0.65
CA PRO A 30 8.68 -1.93 1.12
C PRO A 30 7.57 -0.98 0.66
N ILE A 31 6.39 -1.53 0.46
CA ILE A 31 5.20 -0.83 -0.03
C ILE A 31 4.12 -0.88 1.05
N CYS A 32 3.46 0.25 1.28
CA CYS A 32 2.28 0.37 2.13
C CYS A 32 1.25 1.23 1.41
N ASN A 33 -0.04 0.95 1.59
CA ASN A 33 -1.10 1.78 1.00
C ASN A 33 -1.63 2.81 2.01
N TYR A 34 -2.28 3.87 1.52
CA TYR A 34 -2.82 4.95 2.34
C TYR A 34 -3.78 4.44 3.42
N GLY A 35 -4.67 3.50 3.08
CA GLY A 35 -5.63 2.93 4.00
C GLY A 35 -4.96 2.21 5.16
N LEU A 36 -3.95 1.39 4.89
CA LEU A 36 -3.19 0.65 5.89
C LEU A 36 -2.40 1.60 6.80
N ALA A 37 -1.77 2.62 6.21
CA ALA A 37 -1.04 3.64 6.96
C ALA A 37 -1.96 4.44 7.89
N MET A 38 -3.09 4.93 7.37
CA MET A 38 -4.08 5.65 8.17
C MET A 38 -4.66 4.76 9.27
N ALA A 39 -5.06 3.53 8.95
CA ALA A 39 -5.60 2.60 9.94
C ALA A 39 -4.60 2.30 11.06
N LYS A 40 -3.30 2.21 10.76
CA LYS A 40 -2.28 2.07 11.80
C LYS A 40 -2.17 3.31 12.67
N MET A 41 -2.14 4.49 12.05
CA MET A 41 -1.99 5.78 12.75
C MET A 41 -3.20 6.12 13.63
N THR A 42 -4.39 5.69 13.24
CA THR A 42 -5.63 5.91 14.00
C THR A 42 -5.98 4.78 14.96
N GLY A 43 -5.15 3.73 15.02
CA GLY A 43 -5.34 2.62 15.96
C GLY A 43 -6.47 1.65 15.62
N ILE A 44 -6.88 1.59 14.35
CA ILE A 44 -7.96 0.68 13.88
C ILE A 44 -7.44 -0.41 12.94
N LEU A 45 -6.12 -0.53 12.75
CA LEU A 45 -5.55 -1.48 11.79
C LEU A 45 -5.95 -2.92 12.10
N GLU A 46 -5.81 -3.37 13.36
CA GLU A 46 -6.12 -4.75 13.72
C GLU A 46 -7.56 -5.12 13.37
N ARG A 47 -8.52 -4.23 13.70
CA ARG A 47 -9.93 -4.37 13.32
C ARG A 47 -10.14 -4.37 11.80
N SER A 48 -9.38 -3.55 11.08
CA SER A 48 -9.58 -3.35 9.63
C SER A 48 -9.13 -4.55 8.80
N ILE A 49 -8.21 -5.38 9.34
CA ILE A 49 -7.67 -6.57 8.67
C ILE A 49 -8.22 -7.88 9.23
N GLU A 50 -9.01 -7.84 10.29
CA GLU A 50 -9.57 -9.03 10.97
C GLU A 50 -10.38 -9.95 10.04
N MET A 51 -10.96 -9.39 8.99
CA MET A 51 -11.83 -10.10 8.04
C MET A 51 -11.16 -10.45 6.70
N LEU A 52 -9.89 -10.08 6.51
CA LEU A 52 -9.12 -10.36 5.28
C LEU A 52 -8.43 -11.73 5.38
#